data_AF-A0A8J2Z576-F1
#
_entry.id   AF-A0A8J2Z576-F1
#
_cell.length_a   1.000
_cell.length_b   1.000
_cell.length_c   1.000
_cell.angle_alpha   90.00
_cell.angle_beta   90.00
_cell.angle_gamma   90.00
#
_symmetry.space_group_name_H-M   'P 1'
#
loop_
_entity.id
_entity.type
_entity.pdbx_description
1 polymer ?
#
loop_
_entity_poly.entity_id
_entity_poly.type
_entity_poly.pdbx_seq_one_letter_code
_entity_poly.pdbx_strand_id
1 'polypeptide(L)'
;MKNQIERGVLYVVATPIGNLQDITLRALDALKQAEIIFAEDTRVTRKLLEQYAIKPPVIISCHEHNEQARVDLLIEHLNDQKIVALVSDAGTPLISDPGFYLVKTLREKGYAVVPLPGASALITALSAAGIATDGFQFKGFLPAKSGARKKILQSIEKSTITTAFYESTHRIIATLTDIQDTLPNHTLVVAKELTKQFERFFHGTANDILSDFAQDSSLTKGEFVILIEGIKADEKDDTIVDEHKLLSLLLEELPIKKAVSIAVELTQGKKNALYKQALAIQEDKQNNTNNTSGI
;
A
#
# COMPACT_ATOMS: atom_id res chain seq x y z
N MET A 1 28.64 5.35 20.38
CA MET A 1 27.75 5.87 19.31
C MET A 1 27.31 7.27 19.71
N LYS A 2 27.35 8.25 18.81
CA LYS A 2 26.86 9.62 19.09
C LYS A 2 25.33 9.59 19.18
N ASN A 3 24.79 9.59 20.39
CA ASN A 3 23.35 9.74 20.68
C ASN A 3 22.92 11.22 20.78
N GLN A 4 23.71 12.14 20.23
CA GLN A 4 23.52 13.57 20.49
C GLN A 4 22.54 14.19 19.48
N ILE A 5 21.57 14.93 19.98
CA ILE A 5 20.70 15.79 19.17
C ILE A 5 21.54 17.01 18.77
N GLU A 6 21.85 17.10 17.47
CA GLU A 6 22.58 18.18 16.83
C GLU A 6 21.68 19.39 16.53
N ARG A 7 22.29 20.58 16.55
CA ARG A 7 21.67 21.89 16.26
C ARG A 7 21.64 22.17 14.75
N GLY A 8 20.68 23.00 14.31
CA GLY A 8 20.54 23.34 12.89
C GLY A 8 20.00 22.18 12.04
N VAL A 9 19.32 21.22 12.67
CA VAL A 9 18.82 19.98 12.06
C VAL A 9 17.29 19.91 12.23
N LEU A 10 16.60 19.45 11.17
CA LEU A 10 15.21 19.03 11.27
C LEU A 10 15.14 17.54 11.65
N TYR A 11 14.50 17.24 12.77
CA TYR A 11 14.17 15.88 13.18
C TYR A 11 12.75 15.52 12.78
N VAL A 12 12.57 14.44 12.03
CA VAL A 12 11.24 13.87 11.75
C VAL A 12 10.94 12.86 12.85
N VAL A 13 9.97 13.17 13.72
CA VAL A 13 9.74 12.44 14.96
C VAL A 13 8.37 11.77 14.91
N ALA A 14 8.37 10.43 14.90
CA ALA A 14 7.14 9.66 15.00
C ALA A 14 6.53 9.76 16.41
N THR A 15 5.22 9.97 16.47
CA THR A 15 4.41 10.04 17.69
C THR A 15 3.61 8.73 17.87
N PRO A 16 3.14 8.41 19.08
CA PRO A 16 2.27 7.25 19.30
C PRO A 16 1.02 7.21 18.42
N ILE A 17 0.52 6.01 18.11
CA ILE A 17 -0.72 5.78 17.33
C ILE A 17 -1.93 5.38 18.19
N GLY A 18 -1.81 5.45 19.52
CA GLY A 18 -2.89 5.10 20.44
C GLY A 18 -2.41 4.85 21.88
N ASN A 19 -1.21 4.29 22.05
CA ASN A 19 -0.61 4.04 23.36
C ASN A 19 0.65 4.88 23.59
N LEU A 20 0.65 5.69 24.66
CA LEU A 20 1.78 6.55 25.03
C LEU A 20 3.08 5.78 25.28
N GLN A 21 3.04 4.48 25.53
CA GLN A 21 4.28 3.70 25.72
C GLN A 21 5.02 3.40 24.41
N ASP A 22 4.40 3.65 23.25
CA ASP A 22 5.00 3.36 21.94
C ASP A 22 5.96 4.47 21.46
N ILE A 23 6.10 5.56 22.21
CA ILE A 23 7.10 6.58 21.90
C ILE A 23 8.51 6.05 22.19
N THR A 24 9.46 6.32 21.29
CA THR A 24 10.84 5.90 21.52
C THR A 24 11.57 6.84 22.47
N LEU A 25 12.57 6.33 23.18
CA LEU A 25 13.43 7.16 24.05
C LEU A 25 14.10 8.30 23.26
N ARG A 26 14.53 8.03 22.02
CA ARG A 26 15.17 9.04 21.16
C ARG A 26 14.18 10.10 20.68
N ALA A 27 12.92 9.75 20.48
CA ALA A 27 11.87 10.73 20.17
C ALA A 27 11.64 11.67 21.37
N LEU A 28 11.57 11.12 22.59
CA LEU A 28 11.48 11.93 23.81
C LEU A 28 12.67 12.87 23.99
N ASP A 29 13.89 12.38 23.74
CA ASP A 29 15.10 13.20 23.85
C ASP A 29 15.13 14.34 22.81
N ALA A 30 14.68 14.08 21.58
CA ALA A 30 14.54 15.10 20.55
C ALA A 30 13.48 16.14 20.91
N LEU A 31 12.30 15.71 21.36
CA LEU A 31 11.20 16.61 21.74
C LEU A 31 11.52 17.46 22.98
N LYS A 32 12.26 16.92 23.95
CA LYS A 32 12.73 17.67 25.13
C LYS A 32 13.74 18.76 24.79
N GLN A 33 14.54 18.56 23.75
CA GLN A 33 15.59 19.49 23.31
C GLN A 33 15.14 20.41 22.18
N ALA A 34 14.06 20.07 21.48
CA ALA A 34 13.50 20.89 20.42
C ALA A 34 13.15 22.28 20.95
N GLU A 35 13.64 23.31 20.25
CA GLU A 35 13.29 24.70 20.53
C GLU A 35 12.03 25.10 19.75
N ILE A 36 11.81 24.45 18.59
CA ILE A 36 10.67 24.64 17.71
C ILE A 36 10.10 23.27 17.31
N ILE A 37 8.77 23.14 17.33
CA ILE A 37 8.05 21.96 16.81
C ILE A 37 7.07 22.42 15.73
N PHE A 38 7.22 21.92 14.51
CA PHE A 38 6.20 21.98 13.47
C PHE A 38 5.26 20.79 13.66
N ALA A 39 3.98 21.08 13.87
CA ALA A 39 2.96 20.08 14.20
C ALA A 39 1.73 20.23 13.30
N GLU A 40 1.14 19.12 12.88
CA GLU A 40 -0.14 19.10 12.15
C GLU A 40 -1.27 19.80 12.94
N ASP A 41 -1.68 19.25 14.08
CA ASP A 41 -2.49 19.94 15.08
C ASP A 41 -1.69 20.24 16.35
N THR A 42 -1.44 21.54 16.56
CA THR A 42 -0.76 22.05 17.76
C THR A 42 -1.46 21.69 19.07
N ARG A 43 -2.79 21.43 19.05
CA ARG A 43 -3.57 21.05 20.22
C ARG A 43 -3.30 19.59 20.61
N VAL A 44 -3.23 18.70 19.62
CA VAL A 44 -2.89 17.28 19.81
C VAL A 44 -1.46 17.17 20.34
N THR A 45 -0.53 17.86 19.67
CA THR A 45 0.88 17.87 20.09
C THR A 45 1.07 18.45 21.49
N ARG A 46 0.37 19.54 21.85
CA ARG A 46 0.47 20.11 23.21
C ARG A 46 0.04 19.11 24.28
N LYS A 47 -1.08 18.42 24.08
CA LYS A 47 -1.53 17.35 25.00
C LYS A 47 -0.49 16.23 25.11
N LEU A 48 0.10 15.81 23.98
CA LEU A 48 1.15 14.79 23.98
C LEU A 48 2.36 15.20 24.83
N LEU A 49 2.86 16.42 24.66
CA LEU A 49 3.98 16.94 25.43
C LEU A 49 3.67 17.03 26.93
N GLU A 50 2.44 17.42 27.29
CA GLU A 50 1.96 17.44 28.67
C GLU A 50 2.00 16.04 29.31
N GLN A 51 1.56 15.00 28.59
CA GLN A 51 1.59 13.61 29.10
C GLN A 51 3.01 13.13 29.44
N TYR A 52 4.04 13.63 28.76
CA TYR A 52 5.44 13.31 29.05
C TYR A 52 6.15 14.33 29.92
N ALA A 53 5.42 15.31 30.48
CA ALA A 53 5.98 16.43 31.25
C ALA A 53 7.10 17.18 30.51
N ILE A 54 6.98 17.31 29.18
CA ILE A 54 7.92 18.07 28.35
C ILE A 54 7.50 19.54 28.36
N LYS A 55 8.41 20.43 28.75
CA LYS A 55 8.17 21.88 28.71
C LYS A 55 7.86 22.30 27.27
N PRO A 56 6.75 23.01 27.02
CA PRO A 56 6.33 23.32 25.65
C PRO A 56 7.36 24.26 24.98
N PRO A 57 7.92 23.86 23.83
CA PRO A 57 8.68 24.76 22.98
C PRO A 57 7.74 25.68 22.19
N VAL A 58 8.28 26.44 21.24
CA VAL A 58 7.42 27.12 20.26
C VAL A 58 6.81 26.05 19.35
N ILE A 59 5.48 25.95 19.32
CA ILE A 59 4.75 25.02 18.44
C ILE A 59 4.10 25.80 17.30
N ILE A 60 4.43 25.45 16.07
CA ILE A 60 3.97 26.09 14.84
C ILE A 60 3.09 25.10 14.08
N SER A 61 1.91 25.55 13.64
CA SER A 61 1.03 24.70 12.83
C SER A 61 1.61 24.47 11.42
N CYS A 62 1.66 23.20 11.01
CA CYS A 62 2.09 22.77 9.69
C CYS A 62 1.19 21.64 9.20
N HIS A 63 0.25 21.98 8.32
CA HIS A 63 -0.70 21.06 7.72
C HIS A 63 -0.68 21.20 6.19
N GLU A 64 -1.33 20.28 5.47
CA GLU A 64 -1.24 20.17 4.01
C GLU A 64 -1.52 21.50 3.27
N HIS A 65 -2.48 22.29 3.76
CA HIS A 65 -2.81 23.59 3.16
C HIS A 65 -1.81 24.72 3.40
N ASN A 66 -0.86 24.59 4.34
CA ASN A 66 0.07 25.68 4.69
C ASN A 66 1.54 25.30 4.67
N GLU A 67 1.91 24.02 4.44
CA GLU A 67 3.30 23.56 4.55
C GLU A 67 4.27 24.35 3.66
N GLN A 68 3.82 24.79 2.47
CA GLN A 68 4.63 25.61 1.58
C GLN A 68 5.00 26.96 2.20
N ALA A 69 4.03 27.61 2.85
CA ALA A 69 4.23 28.89 3.53
C ALA A 69 5.09 28.77 4.81
N ARG A 70 5.36 27.54 5.29
CA ARG A 70 6.19 27.28 6.48
C ARG A 70 7.67 27.07 6.16
N VAL A 71 8.04 26.90 4.90
CA VAL A 71 9.43 26.60 4.51
C VAL A 71 10.41 27.68 4.92
N ASP A 72 10.13 28.95 4.61
CA ASP A 72 11.09 30.02 4.86
C ASP A 72 11.32 30.23 6.36
N LEU A 73 10.24 30.13 7.16
CA LEU A 73 10.31 30.18 8.62
C LEU A 73 11.10 28.99 9.20
N LEU A 74 10.90 27.80 8.66
CA LEU A 74 11.68 26.62 9.06
C LEU A 74 13.17 26.81 8.78
N ILE A 75 13.51 27.34 7.61
CA ILE A 75 14.90 27.63 7.21
C ILE A 75 15.53 28.69 8.13
N GLU A 76 14.80 29.75 8.47
CA GLU A 76 15.25 30.77 9.42
C GLU A 76 15.68 30.12 10.75
N HIS A 77 14.82 29.27 11.33
CA HIS A 77 15.15 28.55 12.55
C HIS A 77 16.37 27.63 12.43
N LEU A 78 16.54 26.95 11.29
CA LEU A 78 17.72 26.11 11.08
C LEU A 78 19.00 26.93 10.94
N ASN A 79 18.95 28.09 10.27
CA ASN A 79 20.09 29.01 10.17
C ASN A 79 20.50 29.56 11.54
N ASP A 80 19.52 29.80 12.43
CA ASP A 80 19.72 30.17 13.84
C ASP A 80 20.22 29.01 14.72
N GLN A 81 20.61 27.88 14.12
CA GLN A 81 21.10 26.69 14.81
C GLN A 81 20.10 26.14 15.84
N LYS A 82 18.79 26.33 15.59
CA LYS A 82 17.74 25.74 16.44
C LYS A 82 17.64 24.24 16.22
N ILE A 83 17.23 23.54 17.27
CA ILE A 83 16.80 22.14 17.17
C ILE A 83 15.33 22.17 16.81
N VAL A 84 14.99 21.65 15.62
CA VAL A 84 13.62 21.69 15.10
C VAL A 84 13.09 20.27 14.96
N ALA A 85 11.86 20.02 15.43
CA ALA A 85 11.16 18.76 15.20
C ALA A 85 9.94 18.95 14.30
N LEU A 86 9.63 17.95 13.49
CA LEU A 86 8.39 17.79 12.75
C LEU A 86 7.64 16.57 13.31
N VAL A 87 6.38 16.76 13.67
CA VAL A 87 5.47 15.72 14.18
C VAL A 87 4.14 15.77 13.43
N SER A 88 3.48 14.62 13.31
CA SER A 88 2.06 14.52 12.94
C SER A 88 1.23 14.16 14.17
N ASP A 89 -0.10 14.20 14.01
CA ASP A 89 -1.02 13.93 15.12
C ASP A 89 -0.84 12.51 15.70
N ALA A 90 -0.51 11.55 14.85
CA ALA A 90 -0.22 10.17 15.23
C ALA A 90 0.69 9.48 14.21
N GLY A 91 1.66 8.71 14.69
CA GLY A 91 2.50 7.88 13.83
C GLY A 91 3.66 8.63 13.20
N THR A 92 4.06 8.22 12.00
CA THR A 92 5.25 8.73 11.33
C THR A 92 4.86 9.87 10.37
N PRO A 93 5.39 11.09 10.56
CA PRO A 93 5.10 12.21 9.66
C PRO A 93 5.40 11.88 8.20
N LEU A 94 4.74 12.56 7.27
CA LEU A 94 4.77 12.37 5.82
C LEU A 94 4.06 11.10 5.30
N ILE A 95 3.65 10.16 6.15
CA ILE A 95 2.95 8.94 5.73
C ILE A 95 1.45 9.16 5.84
N SER A 96 0.85 9.68 4.76
CA SER A 96 -0.53 10.22 4.76
C SER A 96 -0.74 11.42 5.67
N ASP A 97 0.36 12.10 6.01
CA ASP A 97 0.45 13.28 6.87
C ASP A 97 1.20 14.42 6.14
N PRO A 98 1.07 15.69 6.58
CA PRO A 98 1.83 16.81 6.03
C PRO A 98 3.36 16.72 6.29
N GLY A 99 4.13 17.55 5.57
CA GLY A 99 5.57 17.72 5.77
C GLY A 99 6.43 17.35 4.56
N PHE A 100 5.82 16.80 3.50
CA PHE A 100 6.54 16.41 2.29
C PHE A 100 7.28 17.60 1.66
N TYR A 101 6.59 18.73 1.48
CA TYR A 101 7.20 19.90 0.84
C TYR A 101 8.33 20.50 1.67
N LEU A 102 8.21 20.46 3.01
CA LEU A 102 9.27 20.90 3.92
C LEU A 102 10.53 20.06 3.74
N VAL A 103 10.42 18.74 3.86
CA VAL A 103 11.56 17.83 3.77
C VAL A 103 12.20 17.86 2.38
N LYS A 104 11.38 17.91 1.32
CA LYS A 104 11.86 18.05 -0.05
C LYS A 104 12.72 19.30 -0.20
N THR A 105 12.18 20.46 0.18
CA THR A 105 12.87 21.74 -0.01
C THR A 105 14.15 21.84 0.82
N LEU A 106 14.14 21.32 2.06
CA LEU A 106 15.34 21.28 2.90
C LEU A 106 16.45 20.42 2.27
N ARG A 107 16.10 19.25 1.73
CA ARG A 107 17.07 18.38 1.05
C ARG A 107 17.65 19.03 -0.20
N GLU A 108 16.82 19.67 -1.01
CA GLU A 108 17.27 20.43 -2.20
C GLU A 108 18.23 21.56 -1.85
N LYS A 109 18.05 22.21 -0.69
CA LYS A 109 18.91 23.28 -0.18
C LYS A 109 20.10 22.79 0.67
N GLY A 110 20.28 21.47 0.82
CA GLY A 110 21.42 20.89 1.54
C GLY A 110 21.32 20.93 3.08
N TYR A 111 20.13 21.19 3.64
CA TYR A 111 19.92 21.11 5.09
C TYR A 111 19.84 19.66 5.57
N ALA A 112 20.31 19.43 6.80
CA ALA A 112 20.24 18.13 7.45
C ALA A 112 18.80 17.80 7.87
N VAL A 113 18.31 16.63 7.44
CA VAL A 113 17.04 16.05 7.86
C VAL A 113 17.30 14.66 8.43
N VAL A 114 16.97 14.47 9.70
CA VAL A 114 17.24 13.21 10.44
C VAL A 114 15.91 12.54 10.80
N PRO A 115 15.58 11.38 10.20
CA PRO A 115 14.41 10.62 10.59
C PRO A 115 14.67 9.84 11.88
N LEU A 116 13.69 9.87 12.80
CA LEU A 116 13.66 9.00 13.97
C LEU A 116 12.70 7.84 13.68
N PRO A 117 13.14 6.57 13.86
CA PRO A 117 12.22 5.45 13.80
C PRO A 117 11.21 5.54 14.94
N GLY A 118 10.01 5.04 14.70
CA GLY A 118 8.94 4.97 15.70
C GLY A 118 7.66 4.39 15.10
N ALA A 119 6.53 4.68 15.74
CA ALA A 119 5.26 4.05 15.41
C ALA A 119 4.76 4.38 13.99
N SER A 120 4.23 3.36 13.32
CA SER A 120 3.56 3.48 12.02
C SER A 120 2.42 2.46 11.99
N ALA A 121 1.17 2.93 11.92
CA ALA A 121 0.00 2.06 11.90
C ALA A 121 0.06 1.05 10.73
N LEU A 122 0.55 1.49 9.57
CA LEU A 122 0.78 0.64 8.40
C LEU A 122 1.71 -0.54 8.70
N ILE A 123 2.91 -0.27 9.21
CA ILE A 123 3.91 -1.31 9.46
C ILE A 123 3.49 -2.22 10.62
N THR A 124 2.89 -1.64 11.66
CA THR A 124 2.32 -2.40 12.78
C THR A 124 1.25 -3.37 12.28
N ALA A 125 0.31 -2.93 11.46
CA ALA A 125 -0.73 -3.78 10.88
C ALA A 125 -0.13 -4.93 10.06
N LEU A 126 0.77 -4.61 9.12
CA LEU A 126 1.43 -5.59 8.24
C LEU A 126 2.16 -6.67 9.05
N SER A 127 2.86 -6.28 10.11
CA SER A 127 3.66 -7.21 10.93
C SER A 127 2.84 -8.28 11.67
N ALA A 128 1.55 -8.00 11.92
CA ALA A 128 0.64 -8.90 12.62
C ALA A 128 -0.44 -9.51 11.71
N ALA A 129 -0.44 -9.17 10.42
CA ALA A 129 -1.52 -9.52 9.50
C ALA A 129 -1.53 -11.00 9.06
N GLY A 130 -0.38 -11.67 9.09
CA GLY A 130 -0.27 -13.06 8.64
C GLY A 130 -0.41 -13.26 7.11
N ILE A 131 -0.29 -12.19 6.33
CA ILE A 131 -0.28 -12.20 4.86
C ILE A 131 1.11 -11.86 4.31
N ALA A 132 1.31 -12.01 3.00
CA ALA A 132 2.58 -11.71 2.33
C ALA A 132 3.07 -10.27 2.58
N THR A 133 4.34 -10.13 2.97
CA THR A 133 4.99 -8.84 3.31
C THR A 133 6.35 -8.66 2.64
N ASP A 134 6.77 -9.60 1.80
CA ASP A 134 7.96 -9.55 0.94
C ASP A 134 7.84 -8.47 -0.16
N GLY A 135 6.61 -8.13 -0.54
CA GLY A 135 6.29 -6.94 -1.32
C GLY A 135 4.94 -6.37 -0.91
N PHE A 136 4.85 -5.04 -0.78
CA PHE A 136 3.58 -4.36 -0.55
C PHE A 136 3.56 -2.97 -1.16
N GLN A 137 2.37 -2.45 -1.40
CA GLN A 137 2.12 -1.06 -1.77
C GLN A 137 1.16 -0.41 -0.79
N PHE A 138 1.39 0.87 -0.49
CA PHE A 138 0.50 1.67 0.34
C PHE A 138 -0.17 2.74 -0.52
N LYS A 139 -1.50 2.86 -0.43
CA LYS A 139 -2.28 3.81 -1.23
C LYS A 139 -2.98 4.89 -0.39
N GLY A 140 -2.60 5.05 0.88
CA GLY A 140 -3.19 6.07 1.76
C GLY A 140 -4.67 5.83 2.01
N PHE A 141 -5.45 6.91 2.05
CA PHE A 141 -6.91 6.85 2.16
C PHE A 141 -7.57 6.68 0.79
N LEU A 142 -8.57 5.80 0.71
CA LEU A 142 -9.40 5.68 -0.48
C LEU A 142 -10.27 6.93 -0.70
N PRO A 143 -10.61 7.28 -1.96
CA PRO A 143 -11.54 8.35 -2.26
C PRO A 143 -12.89 8.16 -1.57
N ALA A 144 -13.48 9.26 -1.09
CA ALA A 144 -14.79 9.20 -0.42
C ALA A 144 -15.93 8.76 -1.35
N LYS A 145 -15.86 9.11 -2.64
CA LYS A 145 -16.87 8.76 -3.65
C LYS A 145 -16.68 7.32 -4.13
N SER A 146 -17.73 6.50 -4.03
CA SER A 146 -17.72 5.06 -4.41
C SER A 146 -17.17 4.82 -5.81
N GLY A 147 -17.61 5.56 -6.84
CA GLY A 147 -17.10 5.36 -8.21
C GLY A 147 -15.58 5.57 -8.36
N ALA A 148 -14.99 6.53 -7.64
CA ALA A 148 -13.55 6.75 -7.65
C ALA A 148 -12.81 5.70 -6.80
N ARG A 149 -13.39 5.28 -5.69
CA ARG A 149 -12.88 4.19 -4.83
C ARG A 149 -12.84 2.86 -5.58
N LYS A 150 -13.96 2.45 -6.21
CA LYS A 150 -14.05 1.24 -7.03
C LYS A 150 -13.02 1.20 -8.15
N LYS A 151 -12.73 2.33 -8.82
CA LYS A 151 -11.67 2.40 -9.83
C LYS A 151 -10.29 2.03 -9.27
N ILE A 152 -9.96 2.51 -8.06
CA ILE A 152 -8.68 2.16 -7.41
C ILE A 152 -8.68 0.68 -7.00
N LEU A 153 -9.78 0.17 -6.44
CA LEU A 153 -9.90 -1.25 -6.07
C LEU A 153 -9.77 -2.18 -7.28
N GLN A 154 -10.43 -1.85 -8.39
CA GLN A 154 -10.29 -2.59 -9.64
C GLN A 154 -8.86 -2.56 -10.19
N SER A 155 -8.13 -1.45 -10.01
CA SER A 155 -6.73 -1.34 -10.47
C SER A 155 -5.77 -2.31 -9.74
N ILE A 156 -6.15 -2.83 -8.58
CA ILE A 156 -5.35 -3.76 -7.78
C ILE A 156 -5.85 -5.20 -7.82
N GLU A 157 -6.90 -5.49 -8.60
CA GLU A 157 -7.51 -6.83 -8.70
C GLU A 157 -6.47 -7.91 -9.01
N LYS A 158 -5.54 -7.60 -9.91
CA LYS A 158 -4.46 -8.50 -10.34
C LYS A 158 -3.12 -8.25 -9.63
N SER A 159 -3.12 -7.46 -8.55
CA SER A 159 -1.90 -7.18 -7.80
C SER A 159 -1.36 -8.46 -7.17
N THR A 160 -0.09 -8.77 -7.40
CA THR A 160 0.59 -9.92 -6.78
C THR A 160 1.19 -9.61 -5.40
N ILE A 161 1.15 -8.33 -5.01
CA ILE A 161 1.65 -7.84 -3.72
C ILE A 161 0.51 -7.30 -2.87
N THR A 162 0.70 -7.34 -1.55
CA THR A 162 -0.25 -6.79 -0.57
C THR A 162 -0.49 -5.31 -0.81
N THR A 163 -1.75 -4.88 -0.73
CA THR A 163 -2.13 -3.46 -0.83
C THR A 163 -2.74 -2.99 0.47
N ALA A 164 -2.19 -1.91 1.02
CA ALA A 164 -2.63 -1.32 2.28
C ALA A 164 -3.30 0.04 2.09
N PHE A 165 -4.33 0.29 2.91
CA PHE A 165 -5.09 1.53 2.96
C PHE A 165 -5.36 1.92 4.42
N TYR A 166 -5.52 3.22 4.66
CA TYR A 166 -6.15 3.72 5.87
C TYR A 166 -7.65 3.96 5.62
N GLU A 167 -8.47 3.77 6.65
CA GLU A 167 -9.89 4.05 6.57
C GLU A 167 -10.49 4.58 7.89
N SER A 168 -11.52 5.41 7.76
CA SER A 168 -12.21 6.01 8.90
C SER A 168 -13.50 5.26 9.26
N THR A 169 -13.91 5.35 10.53
CA THR A 169 -15.18 4.82 11.05
C THR A 169 -16.41 5.20 10.20
N HIS A 170 -16.43 6.40 9.62
CA HIS A 170 -17.59 6.88 8.86
C HIS A 170 -17.71 6.24 7.47
N ARG A 171 -16.64 5.59 6.98
CA ARG A 171 -16.57 5.05 5.62
C ARG A 171 -16.31 3.54 5.57
N ILE A 172 -15.87 2.93 6.66
CA ILE A 172 -15.45 1.52 6.68
C ILE A 172 -16.49 0.56 6.08
N ILE A 173 -17.77 0.72 6.41
CA ILE A 173 -18.85 -0.10 5.83
C ILE A 173 -18.94 0.10 4.32
N ALA A 174 -19.02 1.34 3.85
CA ALA A 174 -19.12 1.63 2.42
C ALA A 174 -17.88 1.19 1.63
N THR A 175 -16.70 1.25 2.25
CA THR A 175 -15.46 0.76 1.66
C THR A 175 -15.44 -0.76 1.58
N LEU A 176 -15.80 -1.47 2.65
CA LEU A 176 -15.91 -2.94 2.62
C LEU A 176 -16.97 -3.42 1.63
N THR A 177 -18.11 -2.74 1.51
CA THR A 177 -19.12 -3.04 0.48
C THR A 177 -18.55 -2.86 -0.92
N ASP A 178 -17.81 -1.77 -1.19
CA ASP A 178 -17.19 -1.59 -2.50
C ASP A 178 -16.06 -2.60 -2.77
N ILE A 179 -15.34 -3.05 -1.74
CA ILE A 179 -14.36 -4.14 -1.86
C ILE A 179 -15.08 -5.45 -2.17
N GLN A 180 -16.18 -5.78 -1.49
CA GLN A 180 -16.99 -6.95 -1.80
C GLN A 180 -17.48 -6.93 -3.27
N ASP A 181 -17.93 -5.78 -3.75
CA ASP A 181 -18.42 -5.63 -5.12
C ASP A 181 -17.34 -5.78 -6.20
N THR A 182 -16.07 -5.46 -5.87
CA THR A 182 -14.98 -5.38 -6.86
C THR A 182 -13.94 -6.47 -6.72
N LEU A 183 -13.71 -6.96 -5.51
CA LEU A 183 -12.68 -7.93 -5.11
C LEU A 183 -13.29 -8.99 -4.16
N PRO A 184 -14.39 -9.68 -4.56
CA PRO A 184 -15.18 -10.52 -3.66
C PRO A 184 -14.41 -11.69 -3.03
N ASN A 185 -13.38 -12.18 -3.73
CA ASN A 185 -12.65 -13.38 -3.36
C ASN A 185 -11.26 -13.09 -2.77
N HIS A 186 -10.88 -11.81 -2.64
CA HIS A 186 -9.59 -11.46 -2.06
C HIS A 186 -9.61 -11.66 -0.55
N THR A 187 -8.48 -12.13 -0.01
CA THR A 187 -8.24 -12.15 1.43
C THR A 187 -7.98 -10.73 1.92
N LEU A 188 -8.70 -10.32 2.95
CA LEU A 188 -8.52 -9.07 3.65
C LEU A 188 -8.04 -9.32 5.08
N VAL A 189 -7.26 -8.37 5.57
CA VAL A 189 -7.03 -8.16 7.00
C VAL A 189 -7.41 -6.72 7.34
N VAL A 190 -8.34 -6.54 8.28
CA VAL A 190 -8.71 -5.22 8.80
C VAL A 190 -8.22 -5.12 10.23
N ALA A 191 -7.21 -4.28 10.45
CA ALA A 191 -6.70 -3.95 11.77
C ALA A 191 -7.43 -2.73 12.31
N LYS A 192 -8.07 -2.86 13.48
CA LYS A 192 -8.88 -1.83 14.13
C LYS A 192 -8.19 -1.38 15.41
N GLU A 193 -8.16 -0.07 15.64
CA GLU A 193 -7.75 0.54 16.93
C GLU A 193 -6.38 0.02 17.42
N LEU A 194 -5.41 -0.09 16.51
CA LEU A 194 -4.05 -0.56 16.82
C LEU A 194 -3.47 0.19 18.03
N THR A 195 -2.84 -0.58 18.91
CA THR A 195 -2.22 -0.20 20.19
C THR A 195 -3.19 0.22 21.30
N LYS A 196 -4.50 0.33 21.02
CA LYS A 196 -5.51 0.79 21.99
C LYS A 196 -6.21 -0.38 22.68
N GLN A 197 -7.05 -0.07 23.68
CA GLN A 197 -7.77 -1.07 24.48
C GLN A 197 -8.66 -2.02 23.63
N PHE A 198 -9.21 -1.54 22.52
CA PHE A 198 -10.11 -2.30 21.64
C PHE A 198 -9.44 -2.73 20.34
N GLU A 199 -8.12 -2.96 20.38
CA GLU A 199 -7.36 -3.51 19.25
C GLU A 199 -7.97 -4.84 18.79
N ARG A 200 -8.21 -4.98 17.49
CA ARG A 200 -8.72 -6.22 16.90
C ARG A 200 -8.30 -6.35 15.44
N PHE A 201 -7.99 -7.58 15.04
CA PHE A 201 -7.78 -7.95 13.65
C PHE A 201 -8.98 -8.78 13.17
N PHE A 202 -9.49 -8.44 11.99
CA PHE A 202 -10.47 -9.23 11.27
C PHE A 202 -9.79 -9.81 10.03
N HIS A 203 -10.05 -11.08 9.73
CA HIS A 203 -9.44 -11.80 8.62
C HIS A 203 -10.50 -12.57 7.85
N GLY A 204 -10.49 -12.47 6.52
CA GLY A 204 -11.43 -13.17 5.64
C GLY A 204 -11.73 -12.37 4.39
N THR A 205 -12.84 -12.66 3.73
CA THR A 205 -13.34 -11.83 2.64
C THR A 205 -14.00 -10.56 3.17
N ALA A 206 -14.26 -9.58 2.29
CA ALA A 206 -15.04 -8.40 2.68
C ALA A 206 -16.44 -8.76 3.22
N ASN A 207 -17.05 -9.83 2.71
CA ASN A 207 -18.35 -10.30 3.17
C ASN A 207 -18.29 -10.86 4.61
N ASP A 208 -17.23 -11.59 4.96
CA ASP A 208 -17.04 -12.13 6.30
C ASP A 208 -16.93 -11.00 7.33
N ILE A 209 -16.12 -9.99 7.03
CA ILE A 209 -15.89 -8.83 7.91
C ILE A 209 -17.16 -7.97 8.03
N LEU A 210 -17.89 -7.77 6.94
CA LEU A 210 -19.20 -7.09 6.98
C LEU A 210 -20.21 -7.85 7.85
N SER A 211 -20.18 -9.17 7.82
CA SER A 211 -21.04 -10.02 8.66
C SER A 211 -20.70 -9.87 10.14
N ASP A 212 -19.41 -9.82 10.50
CA ASP A 212 -18.98 -9.51 11.87
C ASP A 212 -19.48 -8.14 12.34
N PHE A 213 -19.36 -7.11 11.48
CA PHE A 213 -19.77 -5.75 11.81
C PHE A 213 -21.29 -5.60 11.96
N ALA A 214 -22.06 -6.42 11.25
CA ALA A 214 -23.52 -6.46 11.38
C ALA A 214 -23.97 -7.05 12.73
N GLN A 215 -23.16 -7.93 13.34
CA GLN A 215 -23.47 -8.51 14.66
C GLN A 215 -23.23 -7.53 15.81
N ASP A 216 -22.26 -6.63 15.67
CA ASP A 216 -21.97 -5.59 16.66
C ASP A 216 -21.53 -4.27 16.00
N SER A 217 -22.42 -3.28 16.02
CA SER A 217 -22.15 -1.94 15.50
C SER A 217 -20.97 -1.22 16.17
N SER A 218 -20.58 -1.62 17.39
CA SER A 218 -19.42 -1.05 18.09
C SER A 218 -18.10 -1.33 17.35
N LEU A 219 -18.06 -2.41 16.55
CA LEU A 219 -16.90 -2.81 15.77
C LEU A 219 -16.58 -1.83 14.62
N THR A 220 -17.55 -0.99 14.24
CA THR A 220 -17.36 0.04 13.19
C THR A 220 -16.71 1.33 13.71
N LYS A 221 -16.51 1.47 15.02
CA LYS A 221 -15.93 2.68 15.64
C LYS A 221 -14.40 2.65 15.67
N GLY A 222 -13.79 3.82 15.50
CA GLY A 222 -12.34 4.01 15.61
C GLY A 222 -11.64 4.13 14.26
N GLU A 223 -10.37 3.76 14.25
CA GLU A 223 -9.47 3.87 13.10
C GLU A 223 -9.11 2.49 12.55
N PHE A 224 -8.93 2.41 11.24
CA PHE A 224 -8.73 1.15 10.54
C PHE A 224 -7.54 1.20 9.57
N VAL A 225 -6.78 0.11 9.53
CA VAL A 225 -5.88 -0.22 8.43
C VAL A 225 -6.47 -1.41 7.69
N ILE A 226 -6.72 -1.27 6.40
CA ILE A 226 -7.22 -2.34 5.54
C ILE A 226 -6.05 -2.86 4.71
N LEU A 227 -5.80 -4.15 4.79
CA LEU A 227 -4.80 -4.86 4.00
C LEU A 227 -5.55 -5.83 3.09
N ILE A 228 -5.23 -5.79 1.80
CA ILE A 228 -5.76 -6.71 0.79
C ILE A 228 -4.56 -7.53 0.31
N GLU A 229 -4.62 -8.84 0.53
CA GLU A 229 -3.57 -9.76 0.11
C GLU A 229 -3.43 -9.75 -1.42
N GLY A 230 -2.18 -9.75 -1.90
CA GLY A 230 -1.92 -9.95 -3.32
C GLY A 230 -2.38 -11.34 -3.75
N ILE A 231 -2.90 -11.46 -4.96
CA ILE A 231 -3.17 -12.79 -5.50
C ILE A 231 -1.83 -13.48 -5.74
N LYS A 232 -1.73 -14.76 -5.42
CA LYS A 232 -0.62 -15.54 -5.94
C LYS A 232 -0.67 -15.39 -7.46
N ALA A 233 0.43 -14.94 -8.06
CA ALA A 233 0.60 -15.19 -9.48
C ALA A 233 0.36 -16.69 -9.62
N ASP A 234 -0.68 -17.08 -10.35
CA ASP A 234 -0.87 -18.48 -10.67
C ASP A 234 0.50 -18.99 -11.15
N GLU A 235 1.06 -20.02 -10.51
CA GLU A 235 2.16 -20.79 -11.10
C GLU A 235 1.67 -21.58 -12.34
N LYS A 236 0.66 -21.04 -13.05
CA LYS A 236 0.08 -21.53 -14.28
C LYS A 236 0.09 -20.40 -15.31
N ASP A 237 1.12 -20.51 -16.15
CA ASP A 237 1.05 -20.38 -17.60
C ASP A 237 1.55 -19.12 -18.30
N ASP A 238 2.86 -18.88 -18.14
CA ASP A 238 3.69 -18.52 -19.30
C ASP A 238 3.94 -19.71 -20.26
N THR A 239 3.34 -20.88 -20.02
CA THR A 239 3.51 -22.14 -20.78
C THR A 239 2.23 -22.76 -21.38
N ILE A 240 1.04 -22.17 -21.29
CA ILE A 240 -0.08 -22.55 -22.18
C ILE A 240 0.23 -21.88 -23.51
N VAL A 241 1.12 -22.53 -24.24
CA VAL A 241 1.23 -22.30 -25.68
C VAL A 241 -0.09 -22.77 -26.27
N ASP A 242 -0.82 -21.84 -26.89
CA ASP A 242 -2.00 -22.18 -27.68
C ASP A 242 -1.60 -23.20 -28.75
N GLU A 243 -1.92 -24.47 -28.50
CA GLU A 243 -1.56 -25.61 -29.33
C GLU A 243 -2.09 -25.44 -30.76
N HIS A 244 -3.26 -24.80 -30.92
CA HIS A 244 -3.86 -24.54 -32.22
C HIS A 244 -3.04 -23.52 -33.01
N LYS A 245 -2.69 -22.40 -32.37
CA LYS A 245 -1.89 -21.34 -33.00
C LYS A 245 -0.47 -21.81 -33.32
N LEU A 246 0.16 -22.55 -32.40
CA LEU A 246 1.48 -23.15 -32.61
C LEU A 246 1.45 -24.11 -33.80
N LEU A 247 0.51 -25.05 -33.83
CA LEU A 247 0.38 -26.00 -34.94
C LEU A 247 0.11 -25.30 -36.26
N SER A 248 -0.73 -24.26 -36.27
CA SER A 248 -1.07 -23.50 -37.49
C SER A 248 0.17 -22.86 -38.13
N LEU A 249 1.07 -22.29 -37.31
CA LEU A 249 2.34 -21.70 -37.76
C LEU A 249 3.36 -22.76 -38.18
N LEU A 250 3.52 -23.83 -37.39
CA LEU A 250 4.49 -24.90 -37.73
C LEU A 250 4.12 -25.62 -39.03
N LEU A 251 2.82 -25.80 -39.31
CA LEU A 251 2.33 -26.45 -40.52
C LEU A 251 2.50 -25.62 -41.79
N GLU A 252 2.85 -24.32 -41.68
CA GLU A 252 3.19 -23.50 -42.85
C GLU A 252 4.58 -23.83 -43.39
N GLU A 253 5.49 -24.23 -42.50
CA GLU A 253 6.91 -24.40 -42.82
C GLU A 253 7.41 -25.85 -42.71
N LEU A 254 6.65 -26.73 -42.04
CA LEU A 254 7.10 -28.09 -41.69
C LEU A 254 6.07 -29.18 -42.02
N PRO A 255 6.53 -30.40 -42.36
CA PRO A 255 5.67 -31.56 -42.45
C PRO A 255 4.97 -31.87 -41.12
N ILE A 256 3.72 -32.33 -41.19
CA ILE A 256 2.84 -32.61 -40.04
C ILE A 256 3.53 -33.39 -38.90
N LYS A 257 4.32 -34.41 -39.24
CA LYS A 257 5.03 -35.25 -38.26
C LYS A 257 6.06 -34.46 -37.44
N LYS A 258 6.75 -33.49 -38.06
CA LYS A 258 7.71 -32.61 -37.38
C LYS A 258 6.98 -31.53 -36.57
N ALA A 259 5.95 -30.91 -37.15
CA ALA A 259 5.13 -29.91 -36.45
C ALA A 259 4.51 -30.48 -35.16
N VAL A 260 3.92 -31.67 -35.22
CA VAL A 260 3.35 -32.36 -34.05
C VAL A 260 4.43 -32.78 -33.05
N SER A 261 5.61 -33.21 -33.51
CA SER A 261 6.71 -33.57 -32.60
C SER A 261 7.20 -32.37 -31.79
N ILE A 262 7.38 -31.22 -32.45
CA ILE A 262 7.82 -29.97 -31.81
C ILE A 262 6.72 -29.45 -30.86
N ALA A 263 5.45 -29.53 -31.26
CA ALA A 263 4.34 -29.16 -30.39
C ALA A 263 4.28 -30.02 -29.12
N VAL A 264 4.43 -31.34 -29.23
CA VAL A 264 4.49 -32.25 -28.06
C VAL A 264 5.65 -31.88 -27.12
N GLU A 265 6.82 -31.56 -27.68
CA GLU A 265 8.00 -31.19 -26.90
C GLU A 265 7.83 -29.86 -26.16
N LEU A 266 7.17 -28.89 -26.79
CA LEU A 266 6.98 -27.55 -26.22
C LEU A 266 5.77 -27.43 -25.29
N THR A 267 4.68 -28.16 -25.54
CA THR A 267 3.42 -28.03 -24.77
C THR A 267 3.19 -29.19 -23.82
N GLN A 268 3.99 -30.25 -23.90
CA GLN A 268 3.76 -31.54 -23.23
C GLN A 268 2.37 -32.15 -23.54
N GLY A 269 1.73 -31.70 -24.63
CA GLY A 269 0.40 -32.15 -25.05
C GLY A 269 0.36 -33.60 -25.52
N LYS A 270 -0.82 -34.23 -25.48
CA LYS A 270 -1.00 -35.62 -25.93
C LYS A 270 -0.81 -35.71 -27.45
N LYS A 271 0.24 -36.41 -27.88
CA LYS A 271 0.60 -36.62 -29.30
C LYS A 271 -0.58 -36.97 -30.22
N ASN A 272 -1.46 -37.88 -29.80
CA ASN A 272 -2.62 -38.28 -30.62
C ASN A 272 -3.66 -37.16 -30.78
N ALA A 273 -3.83 -36.31 -29.76
CA ALA A 273 -4.74 -35.16 -29.82
C ALA A 273 -4.18 -34.07 -30.74
N LEU A 274 -2.90 -33.71 -30.56
CA LEU A 274 -2.19 -32.75 -31.40
C LEU A 274 -2.13 -33.18 -32.88
N TYR A 275 -1.97 -34.48 -33.14
CA TYR A 275 -2.00 -35.01 -34.51
C TYR A 275 -3.37 -34.88 -35.17
N LYS A 276 -4.45 -35.17 -34.42
CA LYS A 276 -5.82 -35.01 -34.92
C LYS A 276 -6.14 -33.54 -35.23
N GLN A 277 -5.68 -32.64 -34.38
CA GLN A 277 -5.84 -31.20 -34.56
C GLN A 277 -5.04 -30.68 -35.77
N ALA A 278 -3.82 -31.17 -35.97
CA ALA A 278 -3.00 -30.80 -37.13
C ALA A 278 -3.63 -31.25 -38.46
N LEU A 279 -4.29 -32.41 -38.50
CA LEU A 279 -5.04 -32.87 -39.68
C LEU A 279 -6.24 -31.97 -39.97
N ALA A 280 -7.03 -31.62 -38.95
CA ALA A 280 -8.17 -30.71 -39.11
C ALA A 280 -7.75 -29.34 -39.69
N ILE A 281 -6.64 -28.78 -39.19
CA ILE A 281 -6.09 -27.51 -39.70
C ILE A 281 -5.69 -27.61 -41.19
N GLN A 282 -5.14 -28.75 -41.64
CA GLN A 282 -4.80 -28.95 -43.06
C GLN A 282 -6.04 -29.12 -43.94
N GLU A 283 -7.06 -29.85 -43.46
CA GLU A 283 -8.34 -30.00 -44.17
C GLU A 283 -9.05 -28.66 -44.33
N ASP A 284 -9.07 -27.83 -43.28
CA ASP A 284 -9.65 -26.48 -43.33
C ASP A 284 -8.90 -25.54 -44.29
N LYS A 285 -7.56 -25.64 -44.35
CA LYS A 285 -6.75 -24.88 -45.32
C LYS A 285 -7.02 -25.33 -46.77
N GLN A 286 -7.16 -26.63 -47.02
CA GLN A 286 -7.47 -27.17 -48.36
C GLN A 286 -8.88 -26.81 -48.83
N ASN A 287 -9.87 -26.85 -47.93
CA ASN A 287 -11.25 -26.46 -48.24
C ASN A 287 -11.37 -24.96 -48.57
N ASN A 288 -10.57 -24.11 -47.92
CA ASN A 288 -10.55 -22.67 -48.20
C ASN A 288 -9.81 -22.30 -49.50
N THR A 289 -8.79 -23.06 -49.93
CA THR A 289 -8.09 -22.84 -51.21
C THR A 289 -8.90 -23.33 -52.41
N ASN A 290 -9.68 -24.39 -52.24
CA ASN A 290 -10.56 -24.91 -53.31
C ASN A 290 -11.76 -24.01 -53.58
N ASN A 291 -12.28 -23.29 -52.58
CA ASN A 291 -13.37 -22.33 -52.75
C ASN A 291 -12.96 -21.00 -53.39
N THR A 292 -11.67 -20.66 -53.42
CA THR A 292 -11.15 -19.43 -54.06
C THR A 292 -10.66 -19.63 -55.49
N SER A 293 -10.49 -20.89 -55.92
CA SER A 293 -10.01 -21.24 -57.27
C SER A 293 -11.14 -21.53 -58.28
N GLY A 294 -12.40 -21.35 -57.86
CA GLY A 294 -13.61 -21.64 -58.65
C GLY A 294 -14.39 -20.41 -59.12
N ILE A 295 -13.75 -19.23 -59.18
CA ILE A 295 -14.29 -18.01 -59.82
C ILE A 295 -13.47 -17.69 -61.06
#